data_AF-A0A7Y4SQX8-F1
#
_entry.id   AF-A0A7Y4SQX8-F1
#
_cell.length_a   1.000
_cell.length_b   1.000
_cell.length_c   1.000
_cell.angle_alpha   90.00
_cell.angle_beta   90.00
_cell.angle_gamma   90.00
#
_symmetry.space_group_name_H-M   'P 1'
#
loop_
_entity.id
_entity.type
_entity.pdbx_description
1 polymer ?
#
loop_
_entity_poly.entity_id
_entity_poly.type
_entity_poly.pdbx_seq_one_letter_code
_entity_poly.pdbx_strand_id
1 'polypeptide(L)'
;MLLVPGIHSMGISEPRLTALARDLAGSGTAVMALALPDLMGYQVTARSADVIEDAVGWMAAQPGVAPDGRVGMVGISFAGGLSIVAAGRPSIRDKVAFVLSFGGHGDLGRVLKYLATGEAVQVPGLVTHPPHDYGVAVMTYAGADRLVPNDQVAGLRDGVGTFLLASQLTLISTEKANATFQQARDIAKTLPEPSATYLTYVNDRNVKALGPLLVPHIGLEADPAASPERAPDVPHAKVFLLHGNDDIVIPAPESVVLADYLRRHGADVRLLLSGIITHAELDRTAAVSDTWKLISFWADVLER
;
A
#
# COMPACT_ATOMS: atom_id res chain seq x y z
N MET A 1 -8.77 -12.65 -12.01
CA MET A 1 -8.52 -11.43 -11.22
C MET A 1 -7.24 -11.61 -10.42
N LEU A 2 -6.30 -10.69 -10.57
CA LEU A 2 -5.11 -10.56 -9.75
C LEU A 2 -5.44 -9.71 -8.52
N LEU A 3 -5.15 -10.21 -7.33
CA LEU A 3 -5.34 -9.52 -6.05
C LEU A 3 -3.97 -9.33 -5.39
N VAL A 4 -3.57 -8.09 -5.14
CA VAL A 4 -2.26 -7.74 -4.62
C VAL A 4 -2.42 -6.95 -3.31
N PRO A 5 -1.99 -7.49 -2.16
CA PRO A 5 -2.04 -6.80 -0.89
C PRO A 5 -1.00 -5.68 -0.83
N GLY A 6 -1.16 -4.80 0.16
CA GLY A 6 -0.15 -3.81 0.52
C GLY A 6 1.06 -4.40 1.25
N ILE A 7 1.81 -3.52 1.92
CA ILE A 7 2.99 -3.89 2.72
C ILE A 7 2.58 -4.78 3.89
N HIS A 8 3.01 -6.04 3.87
CA HIS A 8 2.74 -6.98 4.96
C HIS A 8 3.71 -8.17 4.88
N SER A 9 4.46 -8.46 5.96
CA SER A 9 5.46 -9.54 5.96
C SER A 9 4.87 -10.95 5.84
N MET A 10 3.65 -11.18 6.32
CA MET A 10 2.93 -12.46 6.11
C MET A 10 2.56 -12.74 4.64
N GLY A 11 2.66 -11.75 3.73
CA GLY A 11 2.34 -11.93 2.32
C GLY A 11 0.97 -12.56 2.08
N ILE A 12 0.93 -13.67 1.33
CA ILE A 12 -0.33 -14.38 1.01
C ILE A 12 -0.96 -15.07 2.22
N SER A 13 -0.24 -15.24 3.32
CA SER A 13 -0.74 -15.84 4.55
C SER A 13 -1.48 -14.84 5.45
N GLU A 14 -1.58 -13.57 5.04
CA GLU A 14 -2.37 -12.58 5.74
C GLU A 14 -3.86 -13.01 5.74
N PRO A 15 -4.50 -13.15 6.93
CA PRO A 15 -5.84 -13.75 7.04
C PRO A 15 -6.94 -12.99 6.30
N ARG A 16 -6.90 -11.66 6.28
CA ARG A 16 -7.91 -10.81 5.63
C ARG A 16 -7.79 -10.90 4.11
N LEU A 17 -6.57 -10.93 3.57
CA LEU A 17 -6.32 -11.18 2.15
C LEU A 17 -6.82 -12.56 1.74
N THR A 18 -6.52 -13.59 2.54
CA THR A 18 -6.98 -14.96 2.26
C THR A 18 -8.51 -15.03 2.26
N ALA A 19 -9.17 -14.37 3.22
CA ALA A 19 -10.62 -14.30 3.27
C ALA A 19 -11.19 -13.58 2.03
N LEU A 20 -10.67 -12.40 1.70
CA LEU A 20 -11.09 -11.64 0.51
C LEU A 20 -10.90 -12.43 -0.78
N ALA A 21 -9.76 -13.11 -0.94
CA ALA A 21 -9.49 -13.94 -2.11
C ALA A 21 -10.50 -15.09 -2.25
N ARG A 22 -10.87 -15.72 -1.12
CA ARG A 22 -11.88 -16.80 -1.09
C ARG A 22 -13.28 -16.28 -1.39
N ASP A 23 -13.66 -15.14 -0.83
CA ASP A 23 -14.97 -14.52 -1.09
C ASP A 23 -15.11 -14.13 -2.56
N LEU A 24 -14.07 -13.52 -3.15
CA LEU A 24 -14.01 -13.21 -4.58
C LEU A 24 -14.05 -14.49 -5.43
N ALA A 25 -13.32 -15.54 -5.06
CA ALA A 25 -13.36 -16.81 -5.77
C ALA A 25 -14.73 -17.50 -5.69
N GLY A 26 -15.42 -17.36 -4.55
CA GLY A 26 -16.78 -17.87 -4.34
C GLY A 26 -17.83 -17.26 -5.28
N SER A 27 -17.54 -16.10 -5.88
CA SER A 27 -18.40 -15.47 -6.90
C SER A 27 -18.27 -16.09 -8.30
N GLY A 28 -17.43 -17.11 -8.48
CA GLY A 28 -17.16 -17.74 -9.77
C GLY A 28 -16.03 -17.08 -10.57
N THR A 29 -15.34 -16.10 -10.00
CA THR A 29 -14.16 -15.46 -10.61
C THR A 29 -12.89 -16.21 -10.25
N ALA A 30 -12.04 -16.56 -11.22
CA ALA A 30 -10.71 -17.08 -10.91
C ALA A 30 -9.84 -15.98 -10.26
N VAL A 31 -9.31 -16.24 -9.05
CA VAL A 31 -8.51 -15.27 -8.28
C VAL A 31 -7.09 -15.79 -8.09
N MET A 32 -6.10 -14.96 -8.42
CA MET A 32 -4.70 -15.16 -8.03
C MET A 32 -4.33 -14.09 -7.00
N ALA A 33 -4.12 -14.51 -5.75
CA ALA A 33 -3.54 -13.65 -4.73
C ALA A 33 -2.01 -13.69 -4.85
N LEU A 34 -1.38 -12.53 -4.97
CA LEU A 34 0.06 -12.40 -5.19
C LEU A 34 0.66 -11.47 -4.15
N ALA A 35 1.51 -11.98 -3.27
CA ALA A 35 2.34 -11.14 -2.42
C ALA A 35 3.61 -10.75 -3.17
N LEU A 36 3.92 -9.45 -3.20
CA LEU A 36 5.12 -8.95 -3.86
C LEU A 36 6.32 -9.08 -2.89
N PRO A 37 7.45 -9.67 -3.32
CA PRO A 37 8.62 -9.85 -2.45
C PRO A 37 9.08 -8.55 -1.76
N ASP A 38 9.12 -7.44 -2.50
CA ASP A 38 9.53 -6.15 -1.95
C ASP A 38 8.57 -5.66 -0.85
N LEU A 39 7.25 -5.78 -1.06
CA LEU A 39 6.24 -5.37 -0.08
C LEU A 39 6.26 -6.27 1.17
N MET A 40 6.62 -7.55 1.04
CA MET A 40 6.88 -8.42 2.18
C MET A 40 8.15 -8.01 2.95
N GLY A 41 9.11 -7.44 2.25
CA GLY A 41 10.34 -6.85 2.78
C GLY A 41 10.24 -5.38 3.17
N TYR A 42 9.02 -4.81 3.27
CA TYR A 42 8.78 -3.41 3.62
C TYR A 42 9.42 -2.40 2.65
N GLN A 43 9.57 -2.76 1.38
CA GLN A 43 10.11 -1.91 0.32
C GLN A 43 9.04 -1.65 -0.75
N VAL A 44 9.00 -0.42 -1.26
CA VAL A 44 8.14 -0.04 -2.39
C VAL A 44 9.05 0.38 -3.54
N THR A 45 9.18 -0.48 -4.55
CA THR A 45 10.09 -0.25 -5.68
C THR A 45 9.38 -0.45 -7.01
N ALA A 46 9.93 0.08 -8.11
CA ALA A 46 9.36 -0.16 -9.44
C ALA A 46 9.39 -1.64 -9.87
N ARG A 47 10.28 -2.45 -9.28
CA ARG A 47 10.32 -3.90 -9.52
C ARG A 47 9.02 -4.59 -9.12
N SER A 48 8.32 -4.05 -8.13
CA SER A 48 7.00 -4.54 -7.76
C SER A 48 5.99 -4.44 -8.91
N ALA A 49 6.08 -3.41 -9.76
CA ALA A 49 5.27 -3.31 -10.96
C ALA A 49 5.70 -4.32 -12.05
N ASP A 50 6.98 -4.70 -12.13
CA ASP A 50 7.47 -5.77 -13.02
C ASP A 50 6.85 -7.13 -12.64
N VAL A 51 6.81 -7.45 -11.34
CA VAL A 51 6.21 -8.69 -10.84
C VAL A 51 4.70 -8.73 -11.12
N ILE A 52 4.02 -7.58 -11.01
CA ILE A 52 2.60 -7.46 -11.39
C ILE A 52 2.42 -7.66 -12.90
N GLU A 53 3.29 -7.09 -13.72
CA GLU A 53 3.28 -7.25 -15.18
C GLU A 53 3.43 -8.72 -15.59
N ASP A 54 4.43 -9.41 -15.04
CA ASP A 54 4.67 -10.84 -15.28
C ASP A 54 3.45 -11.69 -14.90
N ALA A 55 2.84 -11.38 -13.75
CA ALA A 55 1.64 -12.05 -13.28
C ALA A 55 0.45 -11.87 -14.22
N VAL A 56 0.20 -10.64 -14.70
CA VAL A 56 -0.86 -10.37 -15.68
C VAL A 56 -0.57 -11.08 -17.00
N GLY A 57 0.68 -11.03 -17.48
CA GLY A 57 1.11 -11.71 -18.69
C GLY A 57 0.88 -13.22 -18.62
N TRP A 58 1.23 -13.85 -17.49
CA TRP A 58 0.99 -15.27 -17.26
C TRP A 58 -0.50 -15.59 -17.19
N MET A 59 -1.29 -14.84 -16.40
CA MET A 59 -2.73 -15.07 -16.24
C MET A 59 -3.50 -14.93 -17.55
N ALA A 60 -3.19 -13.89 -18.34
CA ALA A 60 -3.80 -13.64 -19.64
C ALA A 60 -3.56 -14.79 -20.65
N ALA A 61 -2.46 -15.53 -20.48
CA ALA A 61 -2.13 -16.67 -21.32
C ALA A 61 -2.78 -17.99 -20.86
N GLN A 62 -3.54 -18.01 -19.76
CA GLN A 62 -4.23 -19.21 -19.25
C GLN A 62 -5.72 -19.17 -19.63
N PRO A 63 -6.19 -19.99 -20.59
CA PRO A 63 -7.61 -19.98 -21.00
C PRO A 63 -8.60 -20.32 -19.87
N GLY A 64 -8.17 -21.11 -18.88
CA GLY A 64 -8.99 -21.45 -17.71
C GLY A 64 -9.08 -20.35 -16.65
N VAL A 65 -8.27 -19.30 -16.75
CA VAL A 65 -8.23 -18.17 -15.80
C VAL A 65 -8.72 -16.88 -16.44
N ALA A 66 -8.32 -16.63 -17.69
CA ALA A 66 -8.71 -15.48 -18.50
C ALA A 66 -9.17 -15.94 -19.90
N PRO A 67 -10.44 -16.40 -20.05
CA PRO A 67 -10.94 -16.91 -21.33
C PRO A 67 -10.92 -15.88 -22.47
N ASP A 68 -11.06 -14.60 -22.16
CA ASP A 68 -10.98 -13.48 -23.11
C ASP A 68 -9.57 -12.84 -23.17
N GLY A 69 -8.59 -13.45 -22.50
CA GLY A 69 -7.21 -12.96 -22.43
C GLY A 69 -7.05 -11.69 -21.60
N ARG A 70 -8.07 -11.24 -20.85
CA ARG A 70 -8.00 -10.04 -20.03
C ARG A 70 -8.07 -10.34 -18.54
N VAL A 71 -7.32 -9.54 -17.77
CA VAL A 71 -7.13 -9.73 -16.34
C VAL A 71 -7.58 -8.48 -15.60
N GLY A 72 -8.42 -8.69 -14.61
CA GLY A 72 -8.72 -7.68 -13.60
C GLY A 72 -7.66 -7.56 -12.54
N MET A 73 -7.33 -6.35 -12.12
CA MET A 73 -6.36 -6.10 -11.07
C MET A 73 -7.01 -5.40 -9.90
N VAL A 74 -6.77 -5.88 -8.68
CA VAL A 74 -7.14 -5.24 -7.43
C VAL A 74 -5.88 -5.06 -6.60
N GLY A 75 -5.42 -3.83 -6.45
CA GLY A 75 -4.26 -3.48 -5.65
C GLY A 75 -4.68 -2.73 -4.39
N ILE A 76 -4.14 -3.12 -3.24
CA ILE A 76 -4.46 -2.53 -1.94
C ILE A 76 -3.27 -1.71 -1.44
N SER A 77 -3.53 -0.53 -0.87
CA SER A 77 -2.50 0.37 -0.34
C SER A 77 -1.46 0.68 -1.42
N PHE A 78 -0.16 0.61 -1.13
CA PHE A 78 0.92 0.82 -2.09
C PHE A 78 0.82 -0.07 -3.35
N ALA A 79 0.26 -1.27 -3.25
CA ALA A 79 0.04 -2.12 -4.42
C ALA A 79 -1.02 -1.55 -5.38
N GLY A 80 -1.90 -0.66 -4.90
CA GLY A 80 -2.86 0.07 -5.73
C GLY A 80 -2.18 0.98 -6.75
N GLY A 81 -1.25 1.83 -6.29
CA GLY A 81 -0.44 2.67 -7.18
C GLY A 81 0.44 1.82 -8.11
N LEU A 82 1.11 0.80 -7.58
CA LEU A 82 1.94 -0.11 -8.39
C LEU A 82 1.13 -0.86 -9.47
N SER A 83 -0.12 -1.23 -9.17
CA SER A 83 -1.04 -1.86 -10.13
C SER A 83 -1.41 -0.91 -11.27
N ILE A 84 -1.61 0.37 -10.98
CA ILE A 84 -1.87 1.40 -12.01
C ILE A 84 -0.64 1.60 -12.89
N VAL A 85 0.57 1.65 -12.31
CA VAL A 85 1.83 1.73 -13.06
C VAL A 85 1.94 0.53 -14.01
N ALA A 86 1.78 -0.70 -13.51
CA ALA A 86 1.88 -1.90 -14.33
C ALA A 86 0.84 -1.91 -15.46
N ALA A 87 -0.41 -1.54 -15.17
CA ALA A 87 -1.48 -1.54 -16.16
C ALA A 87 -1.33 -0.53 -17.31
N GLY A 88 -0.49 0.51 -17.14
CA GLY A 88 -0.12 1.41 -18.22
C GLY A 88 0.89 0.82 -19.20
N ARG A 89 1.59 -0.26 -18.84
CA ARG A 89 2.74 -0.75 -19.61
C ARG A 89 2.33 -1.37 -20.97
N PRO A 90 3.04 -1.06 -22.07
CA PRO A 90 2.66 -1.53 -23.42
C PRO A 90 2.50 -3.04 -23.58
N SER A 91 3.25 -3.84 -22.82
CA SER A 91 3.24 -5.31 -22.84
C SER A 91 1.95 -5.96 -22.31
N ILE A 92 1.20 -5.24 -21.45
CA ILE A 92 0.01 -5.76 -20.79
C ILE A 92 -1.21 -4.83 -20.84
N ARG A 93 -1.09 -3.56 -21.21
CA ARG A 93 -2.20 -2.57 -21.16
C ARG A 93 -3.48 -3.01 -21.88
N ASP A 94 -3.35 -3.76 -22.98
CA ASP A 94 -4.48 -4.28 -23.76
C ASP A 94 -5.01 -5.63 -23.22
N LYS A 95 -4.35 -6.19 -22.21
CA LYS A 95 -4.73 -7.40 -21.46
C LYS A 95 -5.34 -7.06 -20.10
N VAL A 96 -5.48 -5.78 -19.75
CA VAL A 96 -6.10 -5.36 -18.50
C VAL A 96 -7.59 -5.12 -18.75
N ALA A 97 -8.46 -5.74 -17.96
CA ALA A 97 -9.90 -5.49 -18.05
C ALA A 97 -10.35 -4.32 -17.17
N PHE A 98 -9.67 -4.06 -16.04
CA PHE A 98 -9.82 -2.90 -15.15
C PHE A 98 -8.66 -2.91 -14.16
N VAL A 99 -8.42 -1.77 -13.53
CA VAL A 99 -7.62 -1.66 -12.30
C VAL A 99 -8.47 -1.08 -11.19
N LEU A 100 -8.55 -1.74 -10.04
CA LEU A 100 -9.09 -1.18 -8.80
C LEU A 100 -7.92 -0.90 -7.85
N SER A 101 -7.69 0.37 -7.53
CA SER A 101 -6.81 0.80 -6.45
C SER A 101 -7.64 1.08 -5.21
N PHE A 102 -7.39 0.33 -4.15
CA PHE A 102 -8.02 0.54 -2.85
C PHE A 102 -7.01 1.17 -1.87
N GLY A 103 -7.19 2.46 -1.56
CA GLY A 103 -6.34 3.19 -0.61
C GLY A 103 -4.94 3.46 -1.15
N GLY A 104 -4.80 3.59 -2.48
CA GLY A 104 -3.49 3.68 -3.16
C GLY A 104 -2.97 5.10 -3.34
N HIS A 105 -1.75 5.22 -3.86
CA HIS A 105 -1.05 6.49 -4.03
C HIS A 105 -0.93 6.93 -5.49
N GLY A 106 -0.81 8.24 -5.71
CA GLY A 106 -0.44 8.81 -7.01
C GLY A 106 1.05 9.15 -7.11
N ASP A 107 1.65 9.60 -6.00
CA ASP A 107 3.08 9.93 -5.90
C ASP A 107 3.69 9.36 -4.62
N LEU A 108 4.65 8.43 -4.76
CA LEU A 108 5.25 7.74 -3.63
C LEU A 108 6.04 8.72 -2.74
N GLY A 109 6.78 9.65 -3.32
CA GLY A 109 7.57 10.63 -2.55
C GLY A 109 6.68 11.55 -1.71
N ARG A 110 5.51 11.91 -2.24
CA ARG A 110 4.50 12.70 -1.54
C ARG A 110 3.89 11.96 -0.35
N VAL A 111 3.60 10.67 -0.51
CA VAL A 111 3.14 9.81 0.58
C VAL A 111 4.22 9.61 1.64
N LEU A 112 5.47 9.33 1.25
CA LEU A 112 6.57 9.21 2.21
C LEU A 112 6.81 10.52 2.98
N LYS A 113 6.67 11.68 2.31
CA LYS A 113 6.72 12.99 2.97
C LYS A 113 5.60 13.15 3.98
N TYR A 114 4.36 12.80 3.62
CA TYR A 114 3.24 12.81 4.54
C TYR A 114 3.49 11.91 5.75
N LEU A 115 3.94 10.67 5.55
CA LEU A 115 4.23 9.73 6.64
C LEU A 115 5.29 10.26 7.61
N ALA A 116 6.29 10.99 7.11
CA ALA A 116 7.36 11.57 7.93
C ALA A 116 6.99 12.90 8.58
N THR A 117 6.09 13.70 8.00
CA THR A 117 5.89 15.10 8.42
C THR A 117 4.45 15.48 8.77
N GLY A 118 3.48 14.68 8.33
CA GLY A 118 2.06 15.01 8.30
C GLY A 118 1.66 16.00 7.21
N GLU A 119 2.60 16.48 6.39
CA GLU A 119 2.28 17.37 5.27
C GLU A 119 1.73 16.57 4.08
N ALA A 120 0.43 16.70 3.79
CA ALA A 120 -0.21 16.15 2.60
C ALA A 120 -0.63 17.24 1.62
N VAL A 121 -0.95 16.83 0.38
CA VAL A 121 -1.64 17.71 -0.57
C VAL A 121 -2.99 18.12 0.01
N GLN A 122 -3.32 19.40 -0.12
CA GLN A 122 -4.59 19.94 0.32
C GLN A 122 -5.59 19.90 -0.83
N VAL A 123 -6.74 19.27 -0.59
CA VAL A 123 -7.87 19.21 -1.51
C VAL A 123 -9.09 19.82 -0.81
N PRO A 124 -9.82 20.77 -1.43
CA PRO A 124 -10.98 21.39 -0.81
C PRO A 124 -12.02 20.36 -0.33
N GLY A 125 -12.45 20.48 0.92
CA GLY A 125 -13.45 19.59 1.52
C GLY A 125 -12.91 18.29 2.12
N LEU A 126 -11.60 18.02 2.00
CA LEU A 126 -10.94 16.91 2.69
C LEU A 126 -10.11 17.40 3.86
N VAL A 127 -10.17 16.64 4.96
CA VAL A 127 -9.36 16.88 6.16
C VAL A 127 -8.18 15.92 6.13
N THR A 128 -6.96 16.44 6.31
CA THR A 128 -5.77 15.62 6.50
C THR A 128 -5.56 15.39 7.99
N HIS A 129 -5.50 14.12 8.39
CA HIS A 129 -5.19 13.71 9.76
C HIS A 129 -3.68 13.50 9.94
N PRO A 130 -3.16 13.47 11.18
CA PRO A 130 -1.79 13.06 11.44
C PRO A 130 -1.51 11.63 10.95
N PRO A 131 -0.31 11.35 10.42
CA PRO A 131 0.03 10.04 9.89
C PRO A 131 0.15 8.99 10.99
N HIS A 132 -0.15 7.73 10.64
CA HIS A 132 0.10 6.60 11.52
C HIS A 132 1.61 6.42 11.75
N ASP A 133 2.00 6.09 12.98
CA ASP A 133 3.40 5.76 13.34
C ASP A 133 4.01 4.59 12.56
N TYR A 134 3.19 3.78 11.88
CA TYR A 134 3.60 2.61 11.14
C TYR A 134 4.45 3.02 9.93
N GLY A 135 4.13 4.15 9.30
CA GLY A 135 4.84 4.63 8.12
C GLY A 135 6.32 4.90 8.41
N VAL A 136 6.62 5.61 9.50
CA VAL A 136 8.02 5.89 9.87
C VAL A 136 8.79 4.64 10.30
N ALA A 137 8.11 3.62 10.86
CA ALA A 137 8.74 2.34 11.14
C ALA A 137 9.12 1.58 9.86
N VAL A 138 8.20 1.52 8.88
CA VAL A 138 8.46 0.95 7.55
C VAL A 138 9.61 1.68 6.84
N MET A 139 9.60 3.01 6.84
CA MET A 139 10.67 3.83 6.25
C MET A 139 12.02 3.56 6.92
N THR A 140 12.05 3.49 8.26
CA THR A 140 13.27 3.17 9.01
C THR A 140 13.81 1.78 8.64
N TYR A 141 12.94 0.79 8.46
CA TYR A 141 13.34 -0.55 8.01
C TYR A 141 13.92 -0.53 6.59
N ALA A 142 13.21 0.11 5.67
CA ALA A 142 13.58 0.18 4.26
C ALA A 142 14.92 0.91 4.06
N GLY A 143 15.06 2.07 4.69
CA GLY A 143 16.19 2.98 4.59
C GLY A 143 17.32 2.74 5.58
N ALA A 144 17.31 1.65 6.36
CA ALA A 144 18.31 1.40 7.39
C ALA A 144 19.77 1.53 6.89
N ASP A 145 20.04 1.10 5.65
CA ASP A 145 21.35 1.21 4.98
C ASP A 145 21.81 2.64 4.69
N ARG A 146 20.90 3.62 4.76
CA ARG A 146 21.17 5.05 4.59
C ARG A 146 21.17 5.82 5.92
N LEU A 147 20.56 5.26 6.96
CA LEU A 147 20.39 5.88 8.27
C LEU A 147 21.54 5.57 9.22
N VAL A 148 22.15 4.38 9.11
CA VAL A 148 23.17 3.90 10.04
C VAL A 148 24.38 3.30 9.32
N PRO A 149 25.56 3.21 9.96
CA PRO A 149 26.71 2.52 9.40
C PRO A 149 26.40 1.08 8.97
N ASN A 150 27.04 0.60 7.92
CA ASN A 150 26.77 -0.71 7.29
C ASN A 150 26.77 -1.90 8.28
N ASP A 151 27.64 -1.88 9.29
CA ASP A 151 27.76 -2.90 10.32
C ASP A 151 26.58 -2.89 11.33
N GLN A 152 25.80 -1.81 11.40
CA GLN A 152 24.63 -1.70 12.26
C GLN A 152 23.30 -1.98 11.55
N VAL A 153 23.28 -1.98 10.22
CA VAL A 153 22.06 -2.12 9.40
C VAL A 153 21.27 -3.38 9.76
N ALA A 154 21.96 -4.51 9.93
CA ALA A 154 21.31 -5.77 10.27
C ALA A 154 20.61 -5.71 11.63
N GLY A 155 21.27 -5.14 12.64
CA GLY A 155 20.71 -5.00 13.99
C GLY A 155 19.51 -4.04 14.03
N LEU A 156 19.59 -2.92 13.32
CA LEU A 156 18.45 -2.00 13.21
C LEU A 156 17.25 -2.67 12.51
N ARG A 157 17.47 -3.36 11.38
CA ARG A 157 16.41 -4.07 10.67
C ARG A 157 15.77 -5.16 11.52
N ASP A 158 16.56 -5.92 12.28
CA ASP A 158 16.03 -6.96 13.19
C ASP A 158 15.11 -6.36 14.26
N GLY A 159 15.54 -5.27 14.90
CA GLY A 159 14.74 -4.59 15.92
C GLY A 159 13.46 -3.94 15.36
N VAL A 160 13.55 -3.22 14.24
CA VAL A 160 12.39 -2.59 13.60
C VAL A 160 11.45 -3.65 13.03
N GLY A 161 11.98 -4.71 12.43
CA GLY A 161 11.21 -5.86 11.97
C GLY A 161 10.45 -6.55 13.11
N THR A 162 11.06 -6.67 14.28
CA THR A 162 10.42 -7.18 15.51
C THR A 162 9.26 -6.29 15.94
N PHE A 163 9.43 -4.96 15.93
CA PHE A 163 8.34 -4.02 16.21
C PHE A 163 7.18 -4.12 15.19
N LEU A 164 7.49 -4.25 13.90
CA LEU A 164 6.49 -4.40 12.85
C LEU A 164 5.71 -5.72 12.99
N LEU A 165 6.40 -6.81 13.31
CA LEU A 165 5.77 -8.10 13.64
C LEU A 165 4.86 -7.98 14.86
N ALA A 166 5.32 -7.33 15.94
CA ALA A 166 4.51 -7.10 17.13
C ALA A 166 3.21 -6.35 16.79
N SER A 167 3.31 -5.34 15.92
CA SER A 167 2.15 -4.57 15.46
C SER A 167 1.14 -5.43 14.69
N GLN A 168 1.60 -6.35 13.84
CA GLN A 168 0.71 -7.30 13.15
C GLN A 168 0.04 -8.30 14.10
N LEU A 169 0.77 -8.76 15.13
CA LEU A 169 0.26 -9.71 16.11
C LEU A 169 -0.89 -9.14 16.96
N THR A 170 -1.06 -7.81 17.03
CA THR A 170 -2.18 -7.18 17.76
C THR A 170 -3.55 -7.65 17.28
N LEU A 171 -3.66 -8.03 15.99
CA LEU A 171 -4.89 -8.55 15.38
C LEU A 171 -5.15 -10.03 15.69
N ILE A 172 -4.16 -10.75 16.25
CA ILE A 172 -4.21 -12.19 16.48
C ILE A 172 -4.19 -12.51 17.98
N SER A 173 -3.25 -11.91 18.72
CA SER A 173 -3.04 -12.17 20.15
C SER A 173 -2.33 -10.99 20.81
N THR A 174 -3.05 -10.30 21.71
CA THR A 174 -2.51 -9.19 22.50
C THR A 174 -1.33 -9.62 23.37
N GLU A 175 -1.36 -10.83 23.93
CA GLU A 175 -0.27 -11.38 24.75
C GLU A 175 1.02 -11.53 23.93
N LYS A 176 0.93 -12.20 22.76
CA LYS A 176 2.08 -12.35 21.86
C LYS A 176 2.59 -11.01 21.34
N ALA A 177 1.68 -10.09 21.01
CA ALA A 177 2.04 -8.75 20.57
C ALA A 177 2.85 -8.01 21.65
N ASN A 178 2.38 -8.01 22.90
CA ASN A 178 3.07 -7.34 24.01
C ASN A 178 4.45 -7.94 24.30
N ALA A 179 4.57 -9.27 24.28
CA ALA A 179 5.85 -9.94 24.43
C ALA A 179 6.84 -9.57 23.30
N THR A 180 6.34 -9.48 22.06
CA THR A 180 7.17 -9.11 20.89
C THR A 180 7.56 -7.62 20.92
N PHE A 181 6.67 -6.72 21.38
CA PHE A 181 7.04 -5.32 21.63
C PHE A 181 8.13 -5.20 22.69
N GLN A 182 8.04 -5.99 23.76
CA GLN A 182 9.08 -6.01 24.79
C GLN A 182 10.43 -6.50 24.23
N GLN A 183 10.41 -7.53 23.37
CA GLN A 183 11.60 -7.99 22.66
C GLN A 183 12.22 -6.87 21.81
N ALA A 184 11.43 -6.12 21.04
CA ALA A 184 11.94 -4.99 20.25
C ALA A 184 12.59 -3.90 21.13
N ARG A 185 12.05 -3.66 22.34
CA ARG A 185 12.65 -2.74 23.33
C ARG A 185 13.95 -3.29 23.93
N ASP A 186 14.04 -4.60 24.13
CA ASP A 186 15.25 -5.23 24.65
C ASP A 186 16.37 -5.27 23.61
N ILE A 187 16.06 -5.46 22.32
CA ILE A 187 17.00 -5.30 21.21
C ILE A 187 17.59 -3.88 21.21
N ALA A 188 16.76 -2.83 21.41
CA ALA A 188 17.26 -1.46 21.43
C ALA A 188 18.38 -1.20 22.45
N LYS A 189 18.37 -1.92 23.58
CA LYS A 189 19.38 -1.80 24.64
C LYS A 189 20.74 -2.40 24.27
N THR A 190 20.79 -3.25 23.25
CA THR A 190 22.02 -3.94 22.82
C THR A 190 22.66 -3.33 21.59
N LEU A 191 21.94 -2.45 20.88
CA LEU A 191 22.43 -1.81 19.67
C LEU A 191 23.39 -0.65 20.00
N PRO A 192 24.41 -0.40 19.16
CA PRO A 192 25.21 0.81 19.22
C PRO A 192 24.44 2.02 18.67
N GLU A 193 24.94 3.23 18.97
CA GLU A 193 24.46 4.44 18.30
C GLU A 193 24.99 4.52 16.85
N PRO A 194 24.21 5.05 15.89
CA PRO A 194 22.88 5.67 16.07
C PRO A 194 21.68 4.69 16.07
N SER A 195 21.90 3.39 15.84
CA SER A 195 20.79 2.42 15.70
C SER A 195 19.91 2.31 16.95
N ALA A 196 20.49 2.41 18.15
CA ALA A 196 19.74 2.43 19.40
C ALA A 196 18.74 3.59 19.44
N THR A 197 19.15 4.80 19.04
CA THR A 197 18.26 5.97 18.97
C THR A 197 17.11 5.75 17.99
N TYR A 198 17.39 5.31 16.75
CA TYR A 198 16.34 5.06 15.75
C TYR A 198 15.32 4.02 16.23
N LEU A 199 15.79 2.89 16.76
CA LEU A 199 14.90 1.84 17.26
C LEU A 199 14.11 2.29 18.50
N THR A 200 14.69 3.13 19.35
CA THR A 200 13.98 3.72 20.49
C THR A 200 12.82 4.60 20.00
N TYR A 201 13.03 5.47 19.01
CA TYR A 201 11.94 6.28 18.47
C TYR A 201 10.85 5.46 17.79
N VAL A 202 11.20 4.36 17.11
CA VAL A 202 10.21 3.40 16.57
C VAL A 202 9.40 2.77 17.72
N ASN A 203 10.07 2.22 18.73
CA ASN A 203 9.41 1.59 19.87
C ASN A 203 8.50 2.55 20.65
N ASP A 204 8.88 3.82 20.75
CA ASP A 204 8.10 4.86 21.44
C ASP A 204 7.06 5.53 20.54
N ARG A 205 6.93 5.08 19.28
CA ARG A 205 6.00 5.65 18.29
C ARG A 205 6.21 7.16 18.11
N ASN A 206 7.45 7.62 18.24
CA ASN A 206 7.81 9.03 18.29
C ASN A 206 8.01 9.61 16.89
N VAL A 207 6.90 9.75 16.14
CA VAL A 207 6.89 10.29 14.77
C VAL A 207 7.52 11.69 14.71
N LYS A 208 7.30 12.52 15.74
CA LYS A 208 7.82 13.90 15.79
C LYS A 208 9.35 13.95 15.84
N ALA A 209 9.98 13.00 16.52
CA ALA A 209 11.45 12.91 16.56
C ALA A 209 12.02 12.17 15.34
N LEU A 210 11.37 11.08 14.93
CA LEU A 210 11.87 10.20 13.85
C LEU A 210 11.65 10.80 12.46
N GLY A 211 10.48 11.37 12.21
CA GLY A 211 10.09 11.93 10.92
C GLY A 211 11.11 12.89 10.32
N PRO A 212 11.56 13.96 11.04
CA PRO A 212 12.58 14.88 10.54
C PRO A 212 13.92 14.22 10.19
N LEU A 213 14.27 13.11 10.84
CA LEU A 213 15.50 12.35 10.55
C LEU A 213 15.37 11.52 9.26
N LEU A 214 14.14 11.15 8.87
CA LEU A 214 13.88 10.39 7.65
C LEU A 214 13.73 11.29 6.41
N VAL A 215 13.24 12.53 6.57
CA VAL A 215 12.99 13.46 5.46
C VAL A 215 14.16 13.60 4.47
N PRO A 216 15.43 13.75 4.89
CA PRO A 216 16.56 13.86 3.98
C PRO A 216 16.77 12.63 3.07
N HIS A 217 16.23 11.47 3.45
CA HIS A 217 16.42 10.19 2.76
C HIS A 217 15.27 9.83 1.83
N ILE A 218 14.10 10.49 1.94
CA ILE A 218 12.89 10.17 1.17
C ILE A 218 13.12 10.16 -0.35
N GLY A 219 13.87 11.15 -0.87
CA GLY A 219 14.16 11.24 -2.31
C GLY A 219 15.06 10.11 -2.83
N LEU A 220 15.75 9.41 -1.94
CA LEU A 220 16.59 8.23 -2.24
C LEU A 220 15.81 6.90 -2.08
N GLU A 221 14.62 6.96 -1.48
CA GLU A 221 13.71 5.83 -1.26
C GLU A 221 12.56 5.80 -2.27
N ALA A 222 12.06 6.97 -2.67
CA ALA A 222 10.98 7.09 -3.63
C ALA A 222 11.48 6.88 -5.07
N ASP A 223 11.37 5.65 -5.57
CA ASP A 223 11.53 5.37 -6.99
C ASP A 223 10.40 6.08 -7.78
N PRO A 224 10.72 7.04 -8.68
CA PRO A 224 9.70 7.71 -9.49
C PRO A 224 8.87 6.73 -10.32
N ALA A 225 9.46 5.60 -10.75
CA ALA A 225 8.75 4.58 -11.51
C ALA A 225 7.75 3.76 -10.66
N ALA A 226 7.75 3.92 -9.33
CA ALA A 226 6.70 3.41 -8.45
C ALA A 226 5.52 4.40 -8.26
N SER A 227 5.53 5.55 -8.94
CA SER A 227 4.50 6.59 -8.83
C SER A 227 3.64 6.66 -10.10
N PRO A 228 2.33 6.38 -10.05
CA PRO A 228 1.43 6.53 -11.20
C PRO A 228 1.50 7.89 -11.91
N GLU A 229 1.63 8.98 -11.16
CA GLU A 229 1.70 10.35 -11.71
C GLU A 229 3.02 10.64 -12.45
N ARG A 230 3.98 9.73 -12.38
CA ARG A 230 5.29 9.82 -13.05
C ARG A 230 5.50 8.68 -14.06
N ALA A 231 4.54 7.77 -14.18
CA ALA A 231 4.60 6.69 -15.14
C ALA A 231 4.49 7.25 -16.58
N PRO A 232 5.17 6.64 -17.57
CA PRO A 232 5.19 7.15 -18.94
C PRO A 232 3.84 7.06 -19.64
N ASP A 233 3.02 6.09 -19.25
CA ASP A 233 1.72 5.78 -19.84
C ASP A 233 0.67 5.57 -18.75
N VAL A 234 -0.60 5.87 -19.08
CA VAL A 234 -1.76 5.57 -18.24
C VAL A 234 -2.49 4.32 -18.74
N PRO A 235 -3.23 3.60 -17.87
CA PRO A 235 -4.00 2.42 -18.30
C PRO A 235 -5.02 2.75 -19.40
N HIS A 236 -5.15 1.86 -20.40
CA HIS A 236 -6.26 1.89 -21.36
C HIS A 236 -7.59 1.42 -20.72
N ALA A 237 -7.48 0.50 -19.77
CA ALA A 237 -8.62 -0.03 -19.03
C ALA A 237 -9.14 1.00 -18.03
N LYS A 238 -10.43 0.88 -17.68
CA LYS A 238 -11.05 1.71 -16.64
C LYS A 238 -10.32 1.54 -15.30
N VAL A 239 -10.06 2.68 -14.66
CA VAL A 239 -9.44 2.77 -13.33
C VAL A 239 -10.50 3.11 -12.30
N PHE A 240 -10.63 2.25 -11.30
CA PHE A 240 -11.47 2.45 -10.13
C PHE A 240 -10.56 2.84 -8.96
N LEU A 241 -10.86 3.96 -8.33
CA LEU A 241 -10.16 4.45 -7.14
C LEU A 241 -11.16 4.43 -5.99
N LEU A 242 -10.90 3.59 -4.99
CA LEU A 242 -11.67 3.53 -3.75
C LEU A 242 -10.77 3.97 -2.61
N HIS A 243 -11.16 4.99 -1.85
CA HIS A 243 -10.31 5.53 -0.79
C HIS A 243 -11.12 5.88 0.45
N GLY A 244 -10.52 5.68 1.63
CA GLY A 244 -11.11 6.13 2.89
C GLY A 244 -10.87 7.62 3.14
N ASN A 245 -11.88 8.34 3.64
CA ASN A 245 -11.74 9.77 3.95
C ASN A 245 -10.72 10.03 5.06
N ASP A 246 -10.67 9.12 6.03
CA ASP A 246 -9.87 9.26 7.25
C ASP A 246 -8.61 8.39 7.21
N ASP A 247 -8.11 8.11 6.00
CA ASP A 247 -6.90 7.33 5.79
C ASP A 247 -5.66 8.04 6.36
N ILE A 248 -5.09 7.46 7.42
CA ILE A 248 -3.88 7.97 8.11
C ILE A 248 -2.58 7.36 7.59
N VAL A 249 -2.62 6.48 6.59
CA VAL A 249 -1.41 5.88 5.99
C VAL A 249 -1.17 6.45 4.59
N ILE A 250 -2.18 6.48 3.74
CA ILE A 250 -2.12 7.14 2.42
C ILE A 250 -3.28 8.15 2.36
N PRO A 251 -3.04 9.45 2.46
CA PRO A 251 -4.12 10.40 2.71
C PRO A 251 -5.04 10.51 1.50
N ALA A 252 -6.37 10.57 1.73
CA ALA A 252 -7.40 10.62 0.69
C ALA A 252 -7.17 11.63 -0.47
N PRO A 253 -6.58 12.83 -0.22
CA PRO A 253 -6.16 13.74 -1.29
C PRO A 253 -5.33 13.09 -2.41
N GLU A 254 -4.54 12.05 -2.13
CA GLU A 254 -3.78 11.30 -3.13
C GLU A 254 -4.67 10.76 -4.24
N SER A 255 -5.79 10.13 -3.90
CA SER A 255 -6.71 9.56 -4.89
C SER A 255 -7.42 10.63 -5.72
N VAL A 256 -7.66 11.83 -5.16
CA VAL A 256 -8.25 12.94 -5.92
C VAL A 256 -7.27 13.46 -6.95
N VAL A 257 -6.03 13.75 -6.52
CA VAL A 257 -4.97 14.25 -7.41
C VAL A 257 -4.65 13.22 -8.50
N LEU A 258 -4.59 11.94 -8.14
CA LEU A 258 -4.38 10.85 -9.09
C LEU A 258 -5.54 10.75 -10.10
N ALA A 259 -6.79 10.84 -9.64
CA ALA A 259 -7.94 10.80 -10.54
C ALA A 259 -7.89 11.92 -11.59
N ASP A 260 -7.56 13.15 -11.15
CA ASP A 260 -7.45 14.30 -12.03
C ASP A 260 -6.24 14.21 -12.97
N TYR A 261 -5.13 13.64 -12.52
CA TYR A 261 -3.99 13.32 -13.38
C TYR A 261 -4.39 12.32 -14.47
N LEU A 262 -4.94 11.17 -14.10
CA LEU A 262 -5.30 10.09 -15.03
C LEU A 262 -6.33 10.55 -16.07
N ARG A 263 -7.37 11.28 -15.65
CA ARG A 263 -8.38 11.85 -16.56
C ARG A 263 -7.79 12.83 -17.58
N ARG A 264 -6.88 13.71 -17.14
CA ARG A 264 -6.20 14.65 -18.05
C ARG A 264 -5.32 13.95 -19.09
N HIS A 265 -4.89 12.73 -18.81
CA HIS A 265 -4.11 11.89 -19.72
C HIS A 265 -4.96 10.86 -20.48
N GLY A 266 -6.30 10.98 -20.42
CA GLY A 266 -7.22 10.21 -21.25
C GLY A 266 -7.69 8.88 -20.68
N ALA A 267 -7.36 8.53 -19.43
CA ALA A 267 -7.90 7.33 -18.80
C ALA A 267 -9.35 7.53 -18.32
N ASP A 268 -10.18 6.49 -18.41
CA ASP A 268 -11.50 6.44 -17.77
C ASP A 268 -11.34 6.14 -16.27
N VAL A 269 -11.82 7.05 -15.41
CA VAL A 269 -11.60 6.97 -13.97
C VAL A 269 -12.89 7.17 -13.18
N ARG A 270 -13.22 6.17 -12.36
CA ARG A 270 -14.25 6.27 -11.32
C ARG A 270 -13.61 6.36 -9.94
N LEU A 271 -13.82 7.49 -9.26
CA LEU A 271 -13.35 7.72 -7.89
C LEU A 271 -14.52 7.65 -6.90
N LEU A 272 -14.34 6.92 -5.80
CA LEU A 272 -15.19 6.98 -4.62
C LEU A 272 -14.33 7.21 -3.37
N LEU A 273 -14.59 8.32 -2.69
CA LEU A 273 -14.13 8.54 -1.33
C LEU A 273 -15.23 8.13 -0.35
N SER A 274 -14.87 7.39 0.70
CA SER A 274 -15.82 6.77 1.62
C SER A 274 -15.47 7.09 3.06
N GLY A 275 -16.45 7.59 3.84
CA GLY A 275 -16.33 7.75 5.29
C GLY A 275 -16.46 6.45 6.07
N ILE A 276 -16.78 5.34 5.40
CA ILE A 276 -16.85 4.00 5.99
C ILE A 276 -15.47 3.34 6.00
N ILE A 277 -14.54 3.86 5.20
CA ILE A 277 -13.24 3.24 4.98
C ILE A 277 -12.19 4.08 5.70
N THR A 278 -11.27 3.41 6.41
CA THR A 278 -10.08 4.05 6.99
C THR A 278 -8.91 3.98 5.99
N HIS A 279 -8.06 2.94 6.02
CA HIS A 279 -6.95 2.78 5.06
C HIS A 279 -7.20 1.69 4.01
N ALA A 280 -7.71 0.54 4.43
CA ALA A 280 -8.18 -0.55 3.57
C ALA A 280 -9.18 -1.44 4.31
N GLU A 281 -9.80 -0.88 5.35
CA GLU A 281 -10.66 -1.58 6.31
C GLU A 281 -12.00 -0.85 6.39
N LEU A 282 -13.06 -1.62 6.61
CA LEU A 282 -14.39 -1.08 6.85
C LEU A 282 -14.54 -0.74 8.34
N ASP A 283 -14.80 0.53 8.62
CA ASP A 283 -15.36 0.97 9.90
C ASP A 283 -16.82 0.50 9.98
N ARG A 284 -17.14 -0.28 11.02
CA ARG A 284 -18.45 -0.92 11.18
C ARG A 284 -19.56 0.04 11.66
N THR A 285 -19.27 1.33 11.83
CA THR A 285 -20.21 2.32 12.39
C THR A 285 -20.94 3.21 11.36
N ALA A 286 -20.89 2.83 10.08
CA ALA A 286 -21.31 3.64 8.93
C ALA A 286 -22.79 4.06 8.84
N ALA A 287 -23.01 5.24 8.23
CA ALA A 287 -24.30 5.74 7.78
C ALA A 287 -24.80 5.03 6.51
N VAL A 288 -26.11 4.72 6.45
CA VAL A 288 -26.78 3.96 5.37
C VAL A 288 -26.53 4.52 3.96
N SER A 289 -26.38 5.84 3.80
CA SER A 289 -26.14 6.48 2.50
C SER A 289 -24.79 6.15 1.89
N ASP A 290 -23.75 5.92 2.71
CA ASP A 290 -22.43 5.58 2.20
C ASP A 290 -22.32 4.11 1.80
N THR A 291 -23.16 3.24 2.41
CA THR A 291 -23.30 1.84 1.98
C THR A 291 -23.84 1.74 0.55
N TRP A 292 -24.82 2.56 0.17
CA TRP A 292 -25.36 2.56 -1.21
C TRP A 292 -24.34 3.00 -2.25
N LYS A 293 -23.53 4.02 -1.95
CA LYS A 293 -22.44 4.46 -2.83
C LYS A 293 -21.42 3.35 -3.02
N LEU A 294 -21.07 2.63 -1.95
CA LEU A 294 -20.15 1.51 -2.02
C LEU A 294 -20.73 0.34 -2.83
N ILE A 295 -22.01 0.01 -2.66
CA ILE A 295 -22.70 -1.02 -3.46
C ILE A 295 -22.68 -0.62 -4.94
N SER A 296 -23.08 0.62 -5.27
CA SER A 296 -23.01 1.12 -6.65
C SER A 296 -21.58 1.13 -7.19
N PHE A 297 -20.59 1.38 -6.32
CA PHE A 297 -19.19 1.31 -6.70
C PHE A 297 -18.79 -0.08 -7.19
N TRP A 298 -19.08 -1.09 -6.37
CA TRP A 298 -18.80 -2.49 -6.68
C TRP A 298 -19.66 -3.03 -7.82
N ALA A 299 -20.88 -2.52 -8.02
CA ALA A 299 -21.70 -2.86 -9.17
C ALA A 299 -20.97 -2.52 -10.49
N ASP A 300 -20.53 -1.28 -10.72
CA ASP A 300 -19.81 -0.97 -11.97
C ASP A 300 -18.45 -1.71 -12.07
N VAL A 301 -17.80 -2.04 -10.94
CA VAL A 301 -16.58 -2.87 -10.97
C VAL A 301 -16.91 -4.26 -11.52
N LEU A 302 -18.02 -4.87 -11.10
CA LEU A 302 -18.43 -6.21 -11.53
C LEU A 302 -19.10 -6.23 -12.90
N GLU A 303 -19.77 -5.15 -13.30
CA GLU A 303 -20.45 -5.03 -14.60
C GLU A 303 -19.50 -4.90 -15.79
N ARG A 304 -18.21 -4.59 -15.55
CA ARG A 304 -17.10 -4.45 -16.52
C ARG A 304 -17.48 -4.08 -17.96
#